data_AF-A0A271LNH2-F1
#
_entry.id   AF-A0A271LNH2-F1
#
_cell.length_a   1.000
_cell.length_b   1.000
_cell.length_c   1.000
_cell.angle_alpha   90.00
_cell.angle_beta   90.00
_cell.angle_gamma   90.00
#
_symmetry.space_group_name_H-M   'P 1'
#
loop_
_entity.id
_entity.type
_entity.pdbx_description
1 polymer ?
#
loop_
_entity_poly.entity_id
_entity_poly.type
_entity_poly.pdbx_seq_one_letter_code
_entity_poly.pdbx_strand_id
1 'polypeptide(L)'
;MDLVTVIGYLAALCSMTSFTPQVWKIIKTRDTSSISAPMYAIYVLGLAFWLIFGILKNEWPLIITNGVCLVLSAFILVMTLLPRAKKDAVADAFDPAASSTERSGGQARLAGPEIKRSK
;
A
#
# COMPACT_ATOMS: atom_id res chain seq x y z
N MET A 1 -15.63 -3.01 -31.11
CA MET A 1 -14.53 -3.58 -30.29
C MET A 1 -14.54 -5.07 -30.52
N ASP A 2 -13.42 -5.67 -30.92
CA ASP A 2 -13.34 -7.12 -31.03
C ASP A 2 -13.28 -7.76 -29.63
N LEU A 3 -13.53 -9.07 -29.56
CA LEU A 3 -13.57 -9.81 -28.29
C LEU A 3 -12.21 -9.77 -27.56
N VAL A 4 -11.10 -9.78 -28.31
CA VAL A 4 -9.74 -9.73 -27.76
C VAL A 4 -9.49 -8.43 -27.01
N THR A 5 -9.90 -7.31 -27.59
CA THR A 5 -9.77 -5.97 -26.99
C THR A 5 -10.60 -5.85 -25.71
N VAL A 6 -11.82 -6.36 -25.72
CA VAL A 6 -12.70 -6.35 -24.53
C VAL A 6 -12.09 -7.18 -23.40
N ILE A 7 -11.64 -8.40 -23.69
CA ILE A 7 -11.00 -9.27 -22.70
C ILE A 7 -9.69 -8.64 -22.19
N GLY A 8 -8.90 -8.02 -23.06
CA GLY A 8 -7.68 -7.31 -22.68
C GLY A 8 -7.94 -6.17 -21.69
N TYR A 9 -8.97 -5.36 -21.92
CA TYR A 9 -9.35 -4.30 -20.99
C TYR A 9 -9.87 -4.84 -19.65
N LEU A 10 -10.70 -5.89 -19.67
CA LEU A 10 -11.19 -6.52 -18.45
C LEU A 10 -10.05 -7.14 -17.65
N ALA A 11 -9.09 -7.80 -18.31
CA ALA A 11 -7.90 -8.35 -17.67
C ALA A 11 -7.09 -7.25 -16.99
N ALA A 12 -6.81 -6.14 -17.70
CA ALA A 12 -6.09 -5.00 -17.14
C ALA A 12 -6.82 -4.39 -15.93
N LEU A 13 -8.15 -4.20 -16.03
CA LEU A 13 -8.99 -3.73 -14.93
C LEU A 13 -8.93 -4.67 -13.71
N CYS A 14 -9.13 -5.97 -13.91
CA CYS A 14 -9.06 -6.97 -12.85
C CYS A 14 -7.67 -6.99 -12.19
N SER A 15 -6.58 -6.93 -12.98
CA SER A 15 -5.23 -6.88 -12.43
C SER A 15 -4.99 -5.64 -11.58
N MET A 16 -5.30 -4.44 -12.07
CA MET A 16 -5.12 -3.19 -11.32
C MET A 16 -6.00 -3.14 -10.05
N THR A 17 -7.26 -3.57 -10.17
CA THR A 17 -8.19 -3.60 -9.05
C THR A 17 -7.87 -4.69 -8.03
N SER A 18 -7.08 -5.72 -8.35
CA SER A 18 -6.69 -6.73 -7.36
C SER A 18 -5.72 -6.20 -6.29
N PHE A 19 -4.81 -5.30 -6.68
CA PHE A 19 -3.82 -4.73 -5.76
C PHE A 19 -4.39 -3.57 -4.94
N THR A 20 -5.37 -2.86 -5.46
CA THR A 20 -5.92 -1.64 -4.83
C THR A 20 -6.55 -1.91 -3.45
N PRO A 21 -7.42 -2.92 -3.25
CA PRO A 21 -7.96 -3.29 -1.94
C PRO A 21 -6.88 -3.72 -0.95
N GLN A 22 -5.82 -4.39 -1.43
CA GLN A 22 -4.70 -4.82 -0.59
C GLN A 22 -3.88 -3.63 -0.10
N VAL A 23 -3.57 -2.68 -0.99
CA VAL A 23 -2.92 -1.40 -0.65
C VAL A 23 -3.75 -0.64 0.39
N TRP A 24 -5.06 -0.49 0.13
CA TRP A 24 -5.97 0.19 1.05
C TRP A 24 -6.02 -0.47 2.43
N LYS A 25 -6.09 -1.81 2.48
CA LYS A 25 -6.06 -2.57 3.72
C LYS A 25 -4.78 -2.29 4.51
N ILE A 26 -3.62 -2.32 3.86
CA ILE A 26 -2.33 -2.07 4.51
C ILE A 26 -2.24 -0.65 5.06
N ILE A 27 -2.70 0.36 4.30
CA ILE A 27 -2.70 1.75 4.78
C ILE A 27 -3.62 1.87 6.01
N LYS A 28 -4.81 1.27 5.96
CA LYS A 28 -5.80 1.37 7.04
C LYS A 28 -5.39 0.60 8.30
N THR A 29 -4.98 -0.66 8.16
CA THR A 29 -4.71 -1.54 9.31
C THR A 29 -3.26 -1.49 9.78
N ARG A 30 -2.34 -1.03 8.93
CA ARG A 30 -0.88 -1.03 9.15
C ARG A 30 -0.31 -2.42 9.44
N ASP A 31 -1.10 -3.47 9.21
CA ASP A 31 -0.75 -4.85 9.49
C ASP A 31 -0.30 -5.54 8.21
N THR A 32 0.98 -5.88 8.17
CA THR A 32 1.61 -6.67 7.10
C THR A 32 2.20 -7.97 7.62
N SER A 33 1.84 -8.40 8.84
CA SER A 33 2.44 -9.57 9.49
C SER A 33 2.17 -10.88 8.73
N SER A 34 1.04 -10.95 8.02
CA SER A 34 0.66 -12.08 7.17
C SER A 34 1.21 -12.02 5.75
N ILE A 35 1.93 -10.96 5.38
CA ILE A 35 2.46 -10.76 4.03
C ILE A 35 3.90 -11.24 3.97
N SER A 36 4.18 -12.19 3.08
CA SER A 36 5.54 -12.68 2.83
C SER A 36 6.34 -11.68 1.99
N ALA A 37 7.27 -10.96 2.62
CA ALA A 37 8.17 -10.04 1.94
C ALA A 37 9.02 -10.70 0.83
N PRO A 38 9.63 -11.90 1.05
CA PRO A 38 10.41 -12.55 -0.01
C PRO A 38 9.57 -12.90 -1.24
N MET A 39 8.32 -13.35 -1.04
CA MET A 39 7.40 -13.65 -2.14
C MET A 39 7.08 -12.38 -2.94
N TYR A 40 6.77 -11.28 -2.27
CA TYR A 40 6.53 -10.00 -2.94
C TYR A 40 7.77 -9.45 -3.64
N ALA A 41 8.98 -9.67 -3.11
CA ALA A 41 10.22 -9.25 -3.76
C ALA A 41 10.42 -9.96 -5.11
N ILE A 42 10.20 -11.28 -5.15
CA ILE A 42 10.25 -12.06 -6.40
C ILE A 42 9.16 -11.59 -7.36
N TYR A 43 7.95 -11.32 -6.86
CA TYR A 43 6.83 -10.84 -7.67
C TYR A 43 7.12 -9.48 -8.33
N VAL A 44 7.64 -8.51 -7.56
CA VAL A 44 8.06 -7.19 -8.06
C VAL A 44 9.16 -7.33 -9.12
N LEU A 45 10.14 -8.21 -8.92
CA LEU A 45 11.17 -8.48 -9.92
C LEU A 45 10.58 -9.05 -11.21
N GLY A 46 9.64 -10.00 -11.10
CA GLY A 46 8.93 -10.56 -12.23
C GLY A 46 8.17 -9.50 -13.04
N LEU A 47 7.45 -8.60 -12.36
CA LEU A 47 6.76 -7.48 -13.01
C LEU A 47 7.73 -6.52 -13.70
N ALA A 48 8.90 -6.26 -13.12
CA ALA A 48 9.94 -5.45 -13.74
C ALA A 48 10.47 -6.10 -15.04
N PHE A 49 10.70 -7.41 -15.03
CA PHE A 49 11.09 -8.15 -16.23
C PHE A 49 9.99 -8.16 -17.30
N TRP A 50 8.72 -8.32 -16.92
CA TRP A 50 7.61 -8.22 -17.85
C TRP A 50 7.46 -6.82 -18.46
N LEU A 51 7.68 -5.78 -17.66
CA LEU A 51 7.67 -4.40 -18.13
C LEU A 51 8.80 -4.17 -19.14
N ILE A 52 10.03 -4.59 -18.82
CA ILE A 52 11.18 -4.52 -19.74
C ILE A 52 10.86 -5.29 -21.04
N PHE A 53 10.32 -6.50 -20.93
CA PHE A 53 9.92 -7.30 -22.08
C PHE A 53 8.86 -6.58 -22.94
N GLY A 54 7.84 -5.99 -22.32
CA GLY A 54 6.82 -5.20 -23.04
C GLY A 54 7.41 -4.00 -23.77
N ILE A 55 8.34 -3.28 -23.15
CA ILE A 55 9.06 -2.15 -23.77
C ILE A 55 9.88 -2.64 -24.98
N LEU A 56 10.65 -3.72 -24.83
CA LEU A 56 11.44 -4.30 -25.92
C LEU A 56 10.56 -4.78 -27.09
N LYS A 57 9.31 -5.17 -26.82
CA LYS A 57 8.33 -5.58 -27.81
C LYS A 57 7.46 -4.43 -28.37
N ASN A 58 7.55 -3.22 -27.80
CA ASN A 58 6.64 -2.10 -28.08
C ASN A 58 5.15 -2.43 -27.86
N GLU A 59 4.85 -3.29 -26.89
CA GLU A 59 3.48 -3.76 -26.60
C GLU A 59 2.85 -2.96 -25.47
N TRP A 60 2.09 -1.91 -25.84
CA TRP A 60 1.45 -0.99 -24.88
C TRP A 60 0.61 -1.68 -23.79
N PRO A 61 -0.21 -2.71 -24.06
CA PRO A 61 -0.98 -3.38 -23.01
C PRO A 61 -0.11 -4.02 -21.94
N LEU A 62 1.01 -4.64 -22.34
CA LEU A 62 1.99 -5.23 -21.42
C LEU A 62 2.71 -4.15 -20.60
N ILE A 63 3.10 -3.04 -21.24
CA ILE A 63 3.79 -1.93 -20.60
C ILE A 63 2.90 -1.30 -19.53
N ILE A 64 1.67 -0.91 -19.89
CA ILE A 64 0.75 -0.21 -18.99
C ILE A 64 0.38 -1.12 -17.82
N THR A 65 -0.03 -2.36 -18.10
CA THR A 65 -0.51 -3.28 -17.05
C THR A 65 0.60 -3.61 -16.06
N ASN A 66 1.80 -4.00 -16.53
CA ASN A 66 2.90 -4.34 -15.64
C ASN A 66 3.46 -3.11 -14.93
N GLY A 67 3.47 -1.93 -15.57
CA GLY A 67 3.88 -0.68 -14.94
C GLY A 67 3.01 -0.32 -13.74
N VAL A 68 1.68 -0.38 -13.88
CA VAL A 68 0.75 -0.12 -12.76
C VAL A 68 0.90 -1.17 -11.66
N CYS A 69 0.91 -2.46 -12.02
CA CYS A 69 1.09 -3.54 -11.06
C CYS A 69 2.43 -3.43 -10.31
N LEU A 70 3.50 -3.00 -10.99
CA LEU A 70 4.83 -2.83 -10.40
C LEU A 70 4.81 -1.75 -9.32
N VAL A 71 4.20 -0.60 -9.59
CA VAL A 71 4.09 0.50 -8.62
C VAL A 71 3.31 0.05 -7.39
N LEU A 72 2.15 -0.58 -7.57
CA LEU A 72 1.30 -1.03 -6.45
C LEU A 72 1.99 -2.14 -5.63
N SER A 73 2.61 -3.11 -6.30
CA SER A 73 3.29 -4.22 -5.63
C SER A 73 4.57 -3.77 -4.92
N ALA A 74 5.31 -2.82 -5.50
CA ALA A 74 6.47 -2.21 -4.85
C ALA A 74 6.05 -1.43 -3.60
N PHE A 75 4.93 -0.70 -3.64
CA PHE A 75 4.39 -0.05 -2.44
C PHE A 75 4.07 -1.08 -1.33
N ILE A 76 3.41 -2.19 -1.67
CA ILE A 76 3.10 -3.26 -0.71
C ILE A 76 4.39 -3.85 -0.12
N LEU A 77 5.39 -4.12 -0.95
CA LEU A 77 6.69 -4.64 -0.52
C LEU A 77 7.38 -3.66 0.45
N VAL A 78 7.43 -2.38 0.09
CA VAL A 78 8.01 -1.32 0.94
C VAL A 78 7.27 -1.27 2.28
N MET A 79 5.93 -1.22 2.28
CA MET A 79 5.13 -1.23 3.52
C MET A 79 5.34 -2.51 4.34
N THR A 80 5.65 -3.64 3.71
CA THR A 80 5.94 -4.89 4.42
C THR A 80 7.31 -4.84 5.09
N LEU A 81 8.31 -4.24 4.45
CA LEU A 81 9.69 -4.11 4.95
C LEU A 81 9.88 -2.96 5.95
N LEU A 82 9.03 -1.93 5.92
CA LEU A 82 9.16 -0.76 6.80
C LEU A 82 8.95 -1.13 8.28
N PRO A 83 9.67 -0.48 9.22
CA PRO A 83 9.35 -0.54 10.65
C PRO A 83 7.96 0.06 10.94
N ARG A 84 7.27 -0.42 12.00
CA ARG A 84 5.94 0.06 12.41
C ARG A 84 5.86 1.60 12.48
N ALA A 85 6.82 2.25 13.13
CA ALA A 85 6.86 3.71 13.28
C ALA A 85 6.82 4.49 11.94
N LYS A 86 7.41 3.94 10.87
CA LYS A 86 7.36 4.57 9.54
C LYS A 86 6.04 4.28 8.81
N LYS A 87 5.39 3.14 9.08
CA LYS A 87 4.04 2.85 8.56
C LYS A 87 3.00 3.80 9.16
N ASP A 88 3.16 4.16 10.43
CA ASP A 88 2.30 5.12 11.12
C ASP A 88 2.38 6.49 10.44
N ALA A 89 3.59 6.98 10.14
CA ALA A 89 3.79 8.23 9.42
C ALA A 89 3.17 8.24 8.01
N VAL A 90 3.25 7.12 7.29
CA VAL A 90 2.59 6.97 5.98
C VAL A 90 1.08 7.08 6.14
N ALA A 91 0.50 6.39 7.12
CA ALA A 91 -0.94 6.42 7.34
C ALA A 91 -1.43 7.80 7.82
N ASP A 92 -0.68 8.50 8.66
CA ASP A 92 -0.98 9.86 9.11
C ASP A 92 -0.98 10.87 7.95
N ALA A 93 -0.14 10.65 6.92
CA ALA A 93 -0.16 11.46 5.71
C ALA A 93 -1.44 11.28 4.87
N PHE A 94 -2.09 10.12 4.97
CA PHE A 94 -3.36 9.82 4.28
C PHE A 94 -4.60 10.14 5.12
N ASP A 95 -4.52 10.10 6.46
CA ASP A 95 -5.58 10.50 7.39
C ASP A 95 -5.03 11.33 8.56
N PRO A 96 -4.86 12.65 8.37
CA PRO A 96 -4.30 13.53 9.41
C PRO A 96 -5.18 13.65 10.66
N ALA A 97 -6.51 13.51 10.51
CA ALA A 97 -7.49 13.78 11.57
C ALA A 97 -7.54 12.69 12.65
N ALA A 98 -7.21 11.45 12.29
CA ALA A 98 -7.09 10.35 13.25
C ALA A 98 -5.94 10.60 14.25
N SER A 99 -4.81 11.12 13.77
CA SER A 99 -3.60 11.35 14.58
C SER A 99 -3.77 12.44 15.66
N SER A 100 -4.58 13.48 15.38
CA SER A 100 -4.89 14.55 16.33
C SER A 100 -5.79 14.08 17.48
N THR A 101 -6.68 13.12 17.20
CA THR A 101 -7.62 12.57 18.19
C THR A 101 -6.91 11.64 19.17
N GLU A 102 -5.99 10.79 18.69
CA GLU A 102 -5.18 9.93 19.56
C GLU A 102 -4.19 10.72 20.43
N ARG A 103 -3.55 11.78 19.90
CA ARG A 103 -2.67 12.66 20.71
C ARG A 103 -3.44 13.41 21.79
N SER A 104 -4.64 13.91 21.47
CA SER A 104 -5.50 14.60 22.43
C SER A 104 -6.00 13.64 23.52
N GLY A 105 -6.44 12.44 23.14
CA GLY A 105 -6.88 11.40 24.07
C GLY A 105 -5.75 10.87 24.97
N GLY A 106 -4.54 10.71 24.43
CA GLY A 106 -3.36 10.28 25.18
C GLY A 106 -2.87 11.32 26.20
N GLN A 107 -2.89 12.61 25.84
CA GLN A 107 -2.56 13.70 26.78
C GLN A 107 -3.60 13.82 27.90
N ALA A 108 -4.90 13.70 27.57
CA ALA A 108 -5.97 13.71 28.57
C ALA A 108 -5.87 12.52 29.55
N ARG A 109 -5.33 11.38 29.11
CA ARG A 109 -5.15 10.18 29.96
C ARG A 109 -3.92 10.24 30.87
N LEU A 110 -2.92 11.05 30.52
CA LEU A 110 -1.71 11.30 31.31
C LEU A 110 -1.88 12.46 32.31
N ALA A 111 -2.84 13.36 32.06
CA ALA A 111 -3.32 14.32 33.04
C ALA A 111 -4.25 13.63 34.07
N GLY A 112 -3.68 12.69 34.84
CA GLY A 112 -4.35 12.18 36.05
C GLY A 112 -4.60 13.33 37.03
N PRO A 113 -5.61 13.23 37.92
CA PRO A 113 -5.95 14.32 38.82
C PRO A 113 -4.74 14.70 39.67
N GLU A 114 -4.20 15.91 39.48
CA GLU A 114 -3.22 16.50 40.39
C GLU A 114 -3.85 16.53 41.78
N ILE A 115 -3.41 15.63 42.65
CA ILE A 115 -3.77 15.63 44.06
C ILE A 115 -3.17 16.90 44.66
N LYS A 116 -3.98 17.95 44.70
CA LYS A 116 -3.67 19.22 45.33
C LYS A 116 -3.48 18.96 46.82
N ARG A 117 -2.24 18.66 47.24
CA ARG A 117 -1.81 18.68 48.64
C ARG A 117 -1.92 20.12 49.14
N SER A 118 -3.08 20.49 49.66
CA SER A 118 -3.22 21.67 50.50
C SER A 118 -2.60 21.37 51.86
N LYS A 119 -1.71 22.28 52.27
CA LYS A 119 -1.12 22.36 53.60
C LYS A 119 -2.17 22.60 54.67
#